data_AF-A0A2W6TLE2-F1
#
_entry.id   AF-A0A2W6TLE2-F1
#
_cell.length_a   1.000
_cell.length_b   1.000
_cell.length_c   1.000
_cell.angle_alpha   90.00
_cell.angle_beta   90.00
_cell.angle_gamma   90.00
#
_symmetry.space_group_name_H-M   'P 1'
#
loop_
_entity.id
_entity.type
_entity.pdbx_description
1 polymer ?
#
loop_
_entity_poly.entity_id
_entity_poly.type
_entity_poly.pdbx_seq_one_letter_code
_entity_poly.pdbx_strand_id
1 'polypeptide(L)'
;MLRFLLVFSLFISTLFFSQKKLNLIPYPQKVEFLEGEFIIPETFILDESLPKEETEYFKKHIDKVFKFKNEKNKNTVHLVYSLYPPTLSHIPKKDEEKKEKYSIYISPKRITINSYTKQGYFLALQTLIQLFEQYKDS
;
A
#
# COMPACT_ATOMS: atom_id res chain seq x y z
N MET A 1 -41.37 -6.33 24.13
CA MET A 1 -40.52 -7.24 23.33
C MET A 1 -40.05 -6.60 22.03
N LEU A 2 -40.94 -6.30 21.07
CA LEU A 2 -40.55 -5.71 19.77
C LEU A 2 -39.79 -4.36 19.89
N ARG A 3 -40.21 -3.47 20.80
CA ARG A 3 -39.55 -2.16 21.03
C ARG A 3 -38.11 -2.31 21.53
N PHE A 4 -37.84 -3.25 22.42
CA PHE A 4 -36.49 -3.52 22.93
C PHE A 4 -35.59 -4.14 21.85
N LEU A 5 -36.16 -5.00 20.98
CA LEU A 5 -35.44 -5.64 19.89
C LEU A 5 -35.01 -4.63 18.81
N LEU A 6 -35.85 -3.63 18.52
CA LEU A 6 -35.50 -2.54 17.60
C LEU A 6 -34.37 -1.65 18.15
N VAL A 7 -34.43 -1.31 19.44
CA VAL A 7 -33.36 -0.53 20.10
C VAL A 7 -32.05 -1.31 20.09
N PHE A 8 -32.08 -2.61 20.42
CA PHE A 8 -30.91 -3.48 20.37
C PHE A 8 -30.32 -3.61 18.94
N SER A 9 -31.18 -3.71 17.92
CA SER A 9 -30.76 -3.75 16.52
C SER A 9 -30.10 -2.43 16.07
N LEU A 10 -30.58 -1.28 16.55
CA LEU A 10 -29.96 0.02 16.30
C LEU A 10 -28.59 0.17 16.97
N PHE A 11 -28.38 -0.41 18.15
CA PHE A 11 -27.06 -0.41 18.79
C PHE A 11 -26.06 -1.34 18.11
N ILE A 12 -26.52 -2.48 17.56
CA ILE A 12 -25.64 -3.41 16.84
C ILE A 12 -25.23 -2.85 15.46
N SER A 13 -26.09 -2.10 14.79
CA SER A 13 -25.78 -1.57 13.46
C SER A 13 -24.59 -0.59 13.47
N THR A 14 -24.40 0.19 14.54
CA THR A 14 -23.27 1.11 14.67
C THR A 14 -21.92 0.41 14.77
N LEU A 15 -21.87 -0.85 15.25
CA LEU A 15 -20.65 -1.65 15.31
C LEU A 15 -20.14 -2.04 13.90
N PHE A 16 -21.05 -2.25 12.94
CA PHE A 16 -20.67 -2.60 11.57
C PHE A 16 -20.12 -1.41 10.77
N PHE A 17 -20.57 -0.18 11.08
CA PHE A 17 -20.11 1.04 10.40
C PHE A 17 -18.79 1.61 10.96
N SER A 18 -18.25 1.04 12.05
CA SER A 18 -17.00 1.50 12.65
C SER A 18 -15.72 0.89 12.02
N GLN A 19 -15.83 0.12 10.94
CA GLN A 19 -14.65 -0.34 10.22
C GLN A 19 -13.89 0.88 9.67
N LYS A 20 -12.68 1.13 10.21
CA LYS A 20 -11.80 2.24 9.81
C LYS A 20 -11.43 2.08 8.34
N LYS A 21 -12.19 2.73 7.46
CA LYS A 21 -11.89 2.78 6.02
C LYS A 21 -10.65 3.65 5.79
N LEU A 22 -9.75 3.20 4.91
CA LEU A 22 -8.61 4.00 4.49
C LEU A 22 -9.07 5.19 3.64
N ASN A 23 -8.43 6.34 3.81
CA ASN A 23 -8.72 7.55 3.04
C ASN A 23 -7.93 7.51 1.72
N LEU A 24 -8.26 6.57 0.84
CA LEU A 24 -7.57 6.34 -0.43
C LEU A 24 -8.46 6.66 -1.63
N ILE A 25 -7.89 7.40 -2.59
CA ILE A 25 -8.52 7.76 -3.87
C ILE A 25 -7.54 7.45 -5.03
N PRO A 26 -7.95 6.65 -6.03
CA PRO A 26 -9.14 5.79 -6.03
C PRO A 26 -9.04 4.71 -4.95
N TYR A 27 -10.20 4.20 -4.49
CA TYR A 27 -10.23 3.17 -3.48
C TYR A 27 -9.73 1.82 -4.05
N PRO A 28 -8.85 1.07 -3.35
CA PRO A 28 -8.35 -0.21 -3.85
C PRO A 28 -9.46 -1.25 -4.04
N GLN A 29 -9.29 -2.13 -5.02
CA GLN A 29 -10.27 -3.20 -5.31
C GLN A 29 -10.40 -4.22 -4.17
N LYS A 30 -9.32 -4.48 -3.44
CA LYS A 30 -9.30 -5.33 -2.24
C LYS A 30 -8.36 -4.73 -1.21
N VAL A 31 -8.82 -4.66 0.04
CA VAL A 31 -8.01 -4.29 1.21
C VAL A 31 -8.25 -5.35 2.28
N GLU A 32 -7.17 -5.83 2.89
CA GLU A 32 -7.20 -6.80 3.97
C GLU A 32 -6.26 -6.31 5.07
N PHE A 33 -6.79 -6.15 6.28
CA PHE A 33 -6.00 -5.77 7.45
C PHE A 33 -5.57 -7.02 8.19
N LEU A 34 -4.27 -7.11 8.46
CA LEU A 34 -3.66 -8.17 9.25
C LEU A 34 -3.17 -7.59 10.58
N GLU A 35 -2.94 -8.44 11.57
CA GLU A 35 -2.33 -8.03 12.83
C GLU A 35 -0.86 -7.64 12.64
N GLY A 36 -0.45 -6.60 13.36
CA GLY A 36 0.89 -6.01 13.28
C GLY A 36 0.87 -4.59 12.71
N GLU A 37 2.03 -3.94 12.75
CA GLU A 37 2.19 -2.55 12.33
C GLU A 37 3.55 -2.34 11.67
N PHE A 38 3.61 -1.41 10.72
CA PHE A 38 4.86 -0.92 10.16
C PHE A 38 5.16 0.45 10.78
N ILE A 39 6.24 0.54 11.54
CA ILE A 39 6.67 1.79 12.14
C ILE A 39 7.28 2.69 11.06
N ILE A 40 6.70 3.87 10.88
CA ILE A 40 7.20 4.89 9.94
C ILE A 40 8.56 5.40 10.47
N PRO A 41 9.68 5.10 9.80
CA PRO A 41 11.01 5.45 10.30
C PRO A 41 11.40 6.87 9.87
N GLU A 42 12.31 7.52 10.59
CA GLU A 42 12.86 8.84 10.18
C GLU A 42 13.64 8.74 8.86
N THR A 43 14.44 7.67 8.71
CA THR A 43 15.17 7.36 7.47
C THR A 43 14.51 6.18 6.75
N PHE A 44 13.96 6.44 5.57
CA PHE A 44 13.36 5.43 4.72
C PHE A 44 14.41 4.82 3.80
N ILE A 45 14.71 3.53 4.02
CA ILE A 45 15.74 2.79 3.29
C ILE A 45 15.11 2.13 2.06
N LEU A 46 15.56 2.51 0.88
CA LEU A 46 15.08 2.02 -0.41
C LEU A 46 16.05 0.99 -0.99
N ASP A 47 15.52 -0.04 -1.64
CA ASP A 47 16.33 -0.97 -2.43
C ASP A 47 16.94 -0.23 -3.65
N GLU A 48 18.24 -0.38 -3.89
CA GLU A 48 18.92 0.23 -5.05
C GLU A 48 18.38 -0.25 -6.41
N SER A 49 17.69 -1.39 -6.45
CA SER A 49 17.11 -1.98 -7.66
C SER A 49 15.72 -1.45 -8.02
N LEU A 50 15.16 -0.51 -7.25
CA LEU A 50 13.87 0.09 -7.56
C LEU A 50 13.88 0.86 -8.91
N PRO A 51 12.75 0.89 -9.66
CA PRO A 51 12.61 1.71 -10.86
C PRO A 51 12.89 3.19 -10.57
N LYS A 52 13.94 3.74 -11.19
CA LYS A 52 14.52 5.04 -10.80
C LYS A 52 13.57 6.21 -10.98
N GLU A 53 12.93 6.32 -12.15
CA GLU A 53 12.13 7.50 -12.52
C GLU A 53 10.94 7.70 -11.58
N GLU A 54 10.15 6.64 -11.38
CA GLU A 54 8.98 6.65 -10.52
C GLU A 54 9.37 6.79 -9.03
N THR A 55 10.50 6.19 -8.64
CA THR A 55 11.00 6.28 -7.25
C THR A 55 11.51 7.69 -6.92
N GLU A 56 12.14 8.39 -7.87
CA GLU A 56 12.53 9.80 -7.66
C GLU A 56 11.31 10.72 -7.57
N TYR A 57 10.26 10.46 -8.36
CA TYR A 57 8.99 11.17 -8.18
C TYR A 57 8.43 10.97 -6.77
N PHE A 58 8.42 9.72 -6.29
CA PHE A 58 7.93 9.38 -4.95
C PHE A 58 8.73 10.10 -3.87
N LYS A 59 10.07 10.01 -3.92
CA LYS A 59 10.95 10.71 -2.98
C LYS A 59 10.65 12.21 -2.89
N LYS A 60 10.40 12.87 -4.04
CA LYS A 60 10.06 14.30 -4.07
C LYS A 60 8.72 14.64 -3.40
N HIS A 61 7.75 13.72 -3.36
CA HIS A 61 6.44 14.00 -2.77
C HIS A 61 6.42 13.84 -1.25
N ILE A 62 7.30 13.00 -0.72
CA ILE A 62 7.37 12.65 0.71
C ILE A 62 8.73 13.01 1.33
N ASP A 63 9.47 13.94 0.71
CA ASP A 63 10.78 14.44 1.19
C ASP A 63 10.69 15.15 2.54
N LYS A 64 9.54 15.75 2.82
CA LYS A 64 9.24 16.36 4.13
C LYS A 64 8.95 15.33 5.22
N VAL A 65 8.58 14.10 4.84
CA VAL A 65 8.23 13.03 5.78
C VAL A 65 9.45 12.18 6.10
N PHE A 66 10.35 11.96 5.12
CA PHE A 66 11.46 11.04 5.26
C PHE A 66 12.80 11.61 4.80
N LYS A 67 13.87 11.21 5.49
CA LYS A 67 15.21 11.15 4.89
C LYS A 67 15.32 9.87 4.08
N PHE A 68 15.98 9.91 2.92
CA PHE A 68 16.14 8.71 2.07
C PHE A 68 17.56 8.19 2.08
N LYS A 69 17.68 6.86 2.12
CA LYS A 69 18.94 6.14 1.90
C LYS A 69 18.68 5.00 0.92
N ASN A 70 19.63 4.72 0.03
CA ASN A 70 19.57 3.55 -0.84
C ASN A 70 20.52 2.47 -0.30
N GLU A 71 20.12 1.21 -0.31
CA GLU A 71 20.96 0.07 0.06
C GLU A 71 20.75 -1.14 -0.86
N LYS A 72 21.81 -1.95 -1.03
CA LYS A 72 21.76 -3.22 -1.78
C LYS A 72 21.24 -4.40 -0.96
N ASN A 73 21.33 -4.33 0.36
CA ASN A 73 20.96 -5.45 1.23
C ASN A 73 19.44 -5.50 1.41
N LYS A 74 18.80 -6.53 0.84
CA LYS A 74 17.34 -6.71 0.90
C LYS A 74 16.76 -6.94 2.30
N ASN A 75 17.61 -7.20 3.30
CA ASN A 75 17.17 -7.43 4.68
C ASN A 75 17.02 -6.14 5.50
N THR A 76 17.63 -5.04 5.04
CA THR A 76 17.65 -3.75 5.75
C THR A 76 16.78 -2.69 5.08
N VAL A 77 16.30 -2.95 3.86
CA VAL A 77 15.45 -2.04 3.09
C VAL A 77 13.99 -2.11 3.55
N HIS A 78 13.35 -0.95 3.60
CA HIS A 78 11.95 -0.79 3.93
C HIS A 78 11.03 -0.94 2.72
N LEU A 79 11.49 -0.58 1.51
CA LEU A 79 10.71 -0.72 0.28
C LEU A 79 11.43 -1.60 -0.73
N VAL A 80 10.72 -2.64 -1.19
CA VAL A 80 11.18 -3.53 -2.26
C VAL A 80 10.15 -3.61 -3.38
N TYR A 81 10.64 -3.82 -4.59
CA TYR A 81 9.83 -4.06 -5.78
C TYR A 81 10.10 -5.44 -6.33
N SER A 82 9.05 -6.14 -6.76
CA SER A 82 9.18 -7.39 -7.49
C SER A 82 8.10 -7.52 -8.55
N LEU A 83 8.46 -8.12 -9.68
CA LEU A 83 7.46 -8.49 -10.67
C LEU A 83 6.59 -9.60 -10.09
N TYR A 84 5.29 -9.60 -10.42
CA TYR A 84 4.46 -10.78 -10.13
C TYR A 84 5.12 -12.02 -10.77
N PRO A 85 5.11 -13.18 -10.08
CA PRO A 85 5.66 -14.39 -10.67
C PRO A 85 4.96 -14.65 -12.01
N PRO A 86 5.71 -14.99 -13.07
CA PRO A 86 5.11 -15.41 -14.33
C PRO A 86 4.47 -16.77 -14.10
N THR A 87 3.24 -16.81 -13.57
CA THR A 87 2.43 -18.01 -13.74
C THR A 87 2.24 -18.15 -15.25
N LEU A 88 2.38 -19.36 -15.80
CA LEU A 88 2.27 -19.66 -17.24
C LEU A 88 0.96 -19.14 -17.91
N SER A 89 0.00 -18.68 -17.11
CA SER A 89 -1.29 -18.07 -17.46
C SER A 89 -1.37 -16.53 -17.31
N HIS A 90 -0.34 -15.84 -16.81
CA HIS A 90 -0.31 -14.39 -16.55
C HIS A 90 0.77 -13.62 -17.33
N ILE A 91 1.18 -14.11 -18.51
CA ILE A 91 1.72 -13.17 -19.51
C ILE A 91 0.61 -12.13 -19.74
N PRO A 92 0.86 -10.83 -19.61
CA PRO A 92 -0.13 -9.81 -19.93
C PRO A 92 -0.44 -9.93 -21.41
N LYS A 93 -1.44 -10.74 -21.75
CA LYS A 93 -2.24 -10.50 -22.95
C LYS A 93 -2.70 -9.05 -22.85
N LYS A 94 -2.79 -8.40 -24.00
CA LYS A 94 -2.98 -6.96 -24.28
C LYS A 94 -4.26 -6.35 -23.69
N ASP A 95 -4.64 -6.75 -22.48
CA ASP A 95 -5.73 -6.22 -21.69
C ASP A 95 -5.18 -5.04 -20.89
N GLU A 96 -5.73 -3.86 -21.12
CA GLU A 96 -5.29 -2.61 -20.48
C GLU A 96 -5.36 -2.68 -18.94
N GLU A 97 -6.31 -3.44 -18.39
CA GLU A 97 -6.46 -3.70 -16.96
C GLU A 97 -5.22 -4.34 -16.31
N LYS A 98 -4.45 -5.15 -17.05
CA LYS A 98 -3.23 -5.77 -16.53
C LYS A 98 -2.06 -4.80 -16.46
N LYS A 99 -2.10 -3.69 -17.20
CA LYS A 99 -1.03 -2.68 -17.20
C LYS A 99 -0.97 -1.95 -15.86
N GLU A 100 -2.13 -1.63 -15.29
CA GLU A 100 -2.24 -0.84 -14.06
C GLU A 100 -2.27 -1.70 -12.79
N LYS A 101 -2.42 -3.02 -12.93
CA LYS A 101 -2.49 -3.93 -11.79
C LYS A 101 -1.25 -3.86 -10.90
N TYR A 102 -1.48 -3.64 -9.61
CA TYR A 102 -0.48 -3.72 -8.57
C TYR A 102 -1.04 -4.32 -7.27
N SER A 103 -0.14 -4.72 -6.37
CA SER A 103 -0.46 -5.02 -4.97
C SER A 103 0.60 -4.44 -4.06
N ILE A 104 0.17 -4.01 -2.88
CA ILE A 104 1.04 -3.51 -1.81
C ILE A 104 0.87 -4.46 -0.63
N TYR A 105 1.99 -5.00 -0.14
CA TYR A 105 2.04 -5.78 1.08
C TYR A 105 2.86 -5.04 2.12
N ILE A 106 2.23 -4.64 3.23
CA ILE A 106 2.86 -3.93 4.34
C ILE A 106 3.01 -4.92 5.49
N SER A 107 4.25 -5.15 5.90
CA SER A 107 4.60 -5.99 7.05
C SER A 107 5.41 -5.17 8.04
N PRO A 108 5.57 -5.62 9.30
CA PRO A 108 6.37 -4.87 10.29
C PRO A 108 7.82 -4.60 9.89
N LYS A 109 8.38 -5.42 8.98
CA LYS A 109 9.77 -5.29 8.54
C LYS A 109 9.93 -4.46 7.27
N ARG A 110 8.96 -4.51 6.36
CA ARG A 110 9.06 -3.91 5.02
C ARG A 110 7.72 -3.83 4.29
N ILE A 111 7.72 -2.98 3.29
CA ILE A 111 6.70 -2.78 2.28
C ILE A 111 7.18 -3.42 0.98
N THR A 112 6.34 -4.25 0.37
CA THR A 112 6.59 -4.89 -0.92
C THR A 112 5.57 -4.42 -1.94
N ILE A 113 6.05 -3.90 -3.07
CA ILE A 113 5.21 -3.59 -4.23
C ILE A 113 5.38 -4.70 -5.27
N ASN A 114 4.26 -5.18 -5.78
CA ASN A 114 4.21 -6.05 -6.95
C ASN A 114 3.45 -5.38 -8.08
N SER A 115 4.01 -5.37 -9.29
CA SER A 115 3.31 -4.97 -10.51
C SER A 115 3.88 -5.67 -11.74
N TYR A 116 3.17 -5.60 -12.86
CA TYR A 116 3.68 -6.09 -14.16
C TYR A 116 4.35 -4.99 -14.99
N THR A 117 4.09 -3.72 -14.68
CA THR A 117 4.57 -2.58 -15.47
C THR A 117 5.04 -1.43 -14.56
N LYS A 118 5.78 -0.50 -15.17
CA LYS A 118 6.13 0.80 -14.59
C LYS A 118 4.88 1.60 -14.16
N GLN A 119 3.81 1.55 -14.93
CA GLN A 119 2.56 2.25 -14.62
C GLN A 119 1.91 1.70 -13.34
N GLY A 120 1.80 0.38 -13.21
CA GLY A 120 1.29 -0.23 -11.98
C GLY A 120 2.19 0.06 -10.77
N TYR A 121 3.51 0.09 -10.97
CA TYR A 121 4.46 0.49 -9.91
C TYR A 121 4.24 1.94 -9.47
N PHE A 122 4.10 2.86 -10.44
CA PHE A 122 3.81 4.27 -10.16
C PHE A 122 2.51 4.44 -9.38
N LEU A 123 1.43 3.76 -9.76
CA LEU A 123 0.15 3.81 -9.05
C LEU A 123 0.26 3.25 -7.63
N ALA A 124 1.05 2.20 -7.41
CA ALA A 124 1.33 1.70 -6.07
C ALA A 124 2.04 2.75 -5.19
N LEU A 125 3.00 3.49 -5.75
CA LEU A 125 3.67 4.59 -5.05
C LEU A 125 2.69 5.72 -4.69
N GLN A 126 1.75 6.06 -5.57
CA GLN A 126 0.68 7.04 -5.28
C GLN A 126 -0.16 6.62 -4.07
N THR A 127 -0.52 5.34 -3.99
CA THR A 127 -1.25 4.81 -2.84
C THR A 127 -0.40 4.85 -1.56
N LEU A 128 0.89 4.53 -1.64
CA LEU A 128 1.79 4.66 -0.49
C LEU A 128 1.93 6.11 0.00
N ILE A 129 2.00 7.09 -0.91
CA ILE A 129 2.03 8.52 -0.54
C ILE A 129 0.80 8.85 0.31
N GLN A 130 -0.40 8.50 -0.16
CA GLN A 130 -1.65 8.77 0.58
C GLN A 130 -1.67 8.06 1.95
N LEU A 131 -1.17 6.82 2.03
CA LEU A 131 -1.05 6.12 3.30
C LEU A 131 -0.10 6.83 4.26
N PHE A 132 1.08 7.24 3.79
CA PHE A 132 2.02 7.97 4.65
C PHE A 132 1.46 9.32 5.07
N GLU A 133 0.78 10.06 4.20
CA GLU A 133 0.12 11.31 4.56
C GLU A 133 -0.99 11.12 5.60
N GLN A 134 -1.76 10.03 5.50
CA GLN A 134 -2.80 9.71 6.46
C GLN A 134 -2.25 9.38 7.86
N TYR A 135 -1.08 8.74 7.94
CA TYR A 135 -0.50 8.21 9.18
C TYR A 135 0.75 8.95 9.70
N LYS A 136 1.18 10.04 9.05
CA LYS A 136 2.40 10.79 9.43
C LYS A 136 2.40 11.33 10.87
N ASP A 137 1.21 11.55 11.44
CA ASP A 137 1.01 12.13 12.77
C ASP A 137 0.50 11.08 13.80
N SER A 138 0.51 9.78 13.44
CA SER A 138 0.09 8.66 14.32
C SER A 138 1.24 8.17 15.18
#